data_AF-A0AB40BXY2-F1
#
_entry.id   AF-A0AB40BXY2-F1
#
_cell.length_a   1.000
_cell.length_b   1.000
_cell.length_c   1.000
_cell.angle_alpha   90.00
_cell.angle_beta   90.00
_cell.angle_gamma   90.00
#
_symmetry.space_group_name_H-M   'P 1'
#
loop_
_entity.id
_entity.type
_entity.pdbx_description
1 polymer ?
#
loop_
_entity_poly.entity_id
_entity_poly.type
_entity_poly.pdbx_seq_one_letter_code
_entity_poly.pdbx_strand_id
1 'polypeptide(L)'
;MSKKTIVSVPRNAYRAVMEIYVTAHADDQYWYANPLRSVPIDTKDPLSSAKANGGFRQVVLTIDGKYAGAVVPFPIIYPSSVNPYFWSPVTAIAAYNIPSYELNLTPLMSMLLNGREHEFGLKVRDAQPHWRVTANLHVWLDAWSDGVEAGLLQYRVPPLKINRQAYWKEKDGKSEVDGQVIVRFAGWVSSSAGNITTSVRERLKFKSHVMVQGRGTMKQVAMESKVRMNVRVEKERTVIGRMVMNMEAPLEIMTLSSNGGGGSVFERTKMNHGLEEMKSVVRGKEVVVSMVSDRQDSEGSCLMEEGMAVWGSGDSRSVYKYRDDKVCYLRSLNVVGGRIMDDVATPSCVALADE
;
A
#
# COMPACT_ATOMS: atom_id res chain seq x y z
N MET A 1 -2.76 1.07 17.86
CA MET A 1 -1.73 2.02 18.36
C MET A 1 -1.93 3.38 17.70
N SER A 2 -1.75 4.47 18.45
CA SER A 2 -1.89 5.86 17.94
C SER A 2 -0.64 6.64 18.36
N LYS A 3 0.07 7.25 17.41
CA LYS A 3 1.18 8.17 17.67
C LYS A 3 0.66 9.59 17.47
N LYS A 4 0.95 10.48 18.42
CA LYS A 4 0.53 11.88 18.37
C LYS A 4 1.75 12.77 18.51
N THR A 5 1.76 13.88 17.79
CA THR A 5 2.84 14.86 17.83
C THR A 5 2.24 16.25 17.69
N ILE A 6 2.70 17.18 18.52
CA ILE A 6 2.30 18.57 18.47
C ILE A 6 3.23 19.30 17.49
N VAL A 7 2.65 20.02 16.53
CA VAL A 7 3.38 20.71 15.47
C VAL A 7 2.81 22.11 15.30
N SER A 8 3.69 23.12 15.23
CA SER A 8 3.33 24.47 14.80
C SER A 8 3.58 24.60 13.30
N VAL A 9 2.60 25.12 12.56
CA VAL A 9 2.71 25.38 11.12
C VAL A 9 2.92 26.89 10.92
N PRO A 10 3.95 27.32 10.18
CA PRO A 10 4.17 28.74 9.90
C PRO A 10 2.94 29.40 9.27
N ARG A 11 2.59 30.61 9.72
CA ARG A 11 1.39 31.32 9.27
C ARG A 11 1.43 31.71 7.80
N ASN A 12 2.60 31.76 7.18
CA ASN A 12 2.77 32.00 5.76
C ASN A 12 2.83 30.71 4.92
N ALA A 13 2.55 29.54 5.49
CA ALA A 13 2.49 28.30 4.73
C ALA A 13 1.28 28.29 3.79
N TYR A 14 1.50 28.11 2.49
CA TYR A 14 0.41 28.08 1.50
C TYR A 14 0.07 26.68 0.98
N ARG A 15 0.92 25.68 1.27
CA ARG A 15 0.73 24.28 0.88
C ARG A 15 1.28 23.37 1.97
N ALA A 16 0.60 22.25 2.20
CA ALA A 16 1.08 21.20 3.08
C ALA A 16 0.80 19.80 2.51
N VAL A 17 1.75 18.89 2.68
CA VAL A 17 1.63 17.47 2.31
C VAL A 17 2.21 16.64 3.46
N MET A 18 1.48 15.60 3.87
CA MET A 18 1.99 14.60 4.80
C MET A 18 2.50 13.40 4.02
N GLU A 19 3.75 13.03 4.22
CA GLU A 19 4.35 11.81 3.69
C GLU A 19 4.43 10.76 4.81
N ILE A 20 3.93 9.56 4.60
CA ILE A 20 3.83 8.50 5.61
C ILE A 20 4.65 7.29 5.18
N TYR A 21 5.41 6.71 6.11
CA TYR A 21 6.06 5.41 5.97
C TYR A 21 5.51 4.47 7.03
N VAL A 22 5.26 3.21 6.65
CA VAL A 22 4.64 2.23 7.53
C VAL A 22 5.13 0.81 7.25
N THR A 23 5.43 0.06 8.31
CA THR A 23 5.77 -1.37 8.25
C THR A 23 5.08 -2.15 9.36
N ALA A 24 4.73 -3.40 9.08
CA ALA A 24 4.03 -4.31 9.99
C ALA A 24 4.98 -5.37 10.52
N HIS A 25 4.87 -5.72 11.80
CA HIS A 25 5.77 -6.70 12.45
C HIS A 25 4.96 -7.64 13.35
N ALA A 26 5.62 -8.68 13.86
CA ALA A 26 5.02 -9.68 14.75
C ALA A 26 3.74 -10.30 14.14
N ASP A 27 2.62 -10.28 14.86
CA ASP A 27 1.36 -10.93 14.43
C ASP A 27 0.75 -10.33 13.14
N ASP A 28 1.17 -9.12 12.77
CA ASP A 28 0.76 -8.46 11.54
C ASP A 28 1.86 -8.47 10.47
N GLN A 29 2.97 -9.18 10.65
CA GLN A 29 3.98 -9.35 9.60
C GLN A 29 3.39 -9.94 8.30
N TYR A 30 2.35 -10.77 8.43
CA TYR A 30 1.63 -11.43 7.34
C TYR A 30 0.17 -10.98 7.24
N TRP A 31 -0.13 -9.76 7.67
CA TRP A 31 -1.51 -9.28 7.84
C TRP A 31 -2.42 -9.52 6.64
N TYR A 32 -1.89 -9.48 5.41
CA TYR A 32 -2.60 -9.75 4.16
C TYR A 32 -3.19 -11.17 4.06
N ALA A 33 -2.63 -12.13 4.81
CA ALA A 33 -3.09 -13.52 4.90
C ALA A 33 -3.94 -13.81 6.14
N ASN A 34 -4.24 -12.81 6.99
CA ASN A 34 -4.95 -13.05 8.24
C ASN A 34 -6.43 -13.41 7.99
N PRO A 35 -6.92 -14.57 8.46
CA PRO A 35 -8.33 -14.89 8.40
C PRO A 35 -9.13 -14.00 9.35
N LEU A 36 -10.46 -13.93 9.16
CA LEU A 36 -11.36 -13.17 10.04
C LEU A 36 -11.71 -13.90 11.34
N ARG A 37 -11.59 -15.23 11.38
CA ARG A 37 -11.84 -16.06 12.56
C ARG A 37 -10.65 -16.96 12.84
N SER A 38 -10.45 -17.26 14.12
CA SER A 38 -9.41 -18.19 14.55
C SER A 38 -9.77 -19.57 14.04
N VAL A 39 -8.92 -20.10 13.20
CA VAL A 39 -8.97 -21.51 12.80
C VAL A 39 -8.23 -22.29 13.89
N PRO A 40 -8.75 -23.42 14.38
CA PRO A 40 -7.95 -24.34 15.19
C PRO A 40 -6.86 -24.94 14.28
N ILE A 41 -5.73 -24.24 14.11
CA ILE A 41 -4.59 -24.71 13.33
C ILE A 41 -3.51 -25.21 14.29
N ASP A 42 -2.97 -26.37 13.96
CA ASP A 42 -1.79 -26.95 14.59
C ASP A 42 -0.59 -26.02 14.31
N THR A 43 0.05 -25.50 15.36
CA THR A 43 0.85 -24.26 15.39
C THR A 43 2.22 -24.33 14.69
N LYS A 44 2.38 -25.13 13.63
CA LYS A 44 3.69 -25.47 13.03
C LYS A 44 3.93 -24.91 11.62
N ASP A 45 3.12 -23.97 11.12
CA ASP A 45 3.34 -23.35 9.80
C ASP A 45 3.58 -21.82 9.94
N PRO A 46 4.61 -21.22 9.31
CA PRO A 46 4.84 -19.78 9.31
C PRO A 46 3.63 -18.95 8.80
N LEU A 47 2.87 -19.43 7.81
CA LEU A 47 1.59 -18.83 7.39
C LEU A 47 0.43 -19.15 8.36
N SER A 48 0.58 -20.18 9.21
CA SER A 48 -0.35 -20.50 10.31
C SER A 48 -0.23 -19.53 11.50
N SER A 49 0.75 -18.62 11.54
CA SER A 49 0.82 -17.57 12.57
C SER A 49 -0.21 -16.46 12.38
N ALA A 50 -1.04 -16.55 11.35
CA ALA A 50 -2.07 -15.60 10.99
C ALA A 50 -3.16 -15.49 12.08
N LYS A 51 -2.93 -14.63 13.08
CA LYS A 51 -3.94 -14.33 14.10
C LYS A 51 -5.17 -13.70 13.47
N ALA A 52 -6.33 -14.15 13.94
CA ALA A 52 -7.61 -13.76 13.38
C ALA A 52 -7.89 -12.26 13.56
N ASN A 53 -7.83 -11.51 12.46
CA ASN A 53 -8.13 -10.08 12.43
C ASN A 53 -8.45 -9.58 10.99
N GLY A 54 -8.54 -10.49 10.02
CA GLY A 54 -8.77 -10.17 8.61
C GLY A 54 -7.61 -9.46 7.92
N GLY A 55 -7.64 -9.47 6.59
CA GLY A 55 -6.60 -8.89 5.74
C GLY A 55 -6.66 -7.39 5.50
N PHE A 56 -7.35 -6.59 6.31
CA PHE A 56 -7.50 -5.13 6.07
C PHE A 56 -6.79 -4.29 7.11
N ARG A 57 -5.96 -3.35 6.65
CA ARG A 57 -5.29 -2.34 7.48
C ARG A 57 -5.41 -0.97 6.82
N GLN A 58 -5.60 0.07 7.61
CA GLN A 58 -5.65 1.45 7.12
C GLN A 58 -4.92 2.38 8.06
N VAL A 59 -3.90 3.09 7.57
CA VAL A 59 -3.24 4.16 8.31
C VAL A 59 -4.06 5.42 8.15
N VAL A 60 -4.52 5.99 9.25
CA VAL A 60 -5.35 7.20 9.30
C VAL A 60 -4.55 8.33 9.90
N LEU A 61 -4.55 9.47 9.21
CA LEU A 61 -4.04 10.74 9.69
C LEU A 61 -5.19 11.57 10.27
N THR A 62 -4.96 12.15 11.44
CA THR A 62 -5.85 13.14 12.07
C THR A 62 -5.10 14.43 12.40
N ILE A 63 -5.79 15.56 12.31
CA ILE A 63 -5.33 16.88 12.76
C ILE A 63 -6.34 17.36 13.80
N ASP A 64 -5.92 17.59 15.04
CA ASP A 64 -6.78 17.94 16.18
C ASP A 64 -7.98 16.98 16.33
N GLY A 65 -7.72 15.68 16.18
CA GLY A 65 -8.74 14.63 16.22
C GLY A 65 -9.66 14.53 15.00
N LYS A 66 -9.55 15.43 14.02
CA LYS A 66 -10.33 15.38 12.76
C LYS A 66 -9.58 14.62 11.67
N TYR A 67 -10.29 13.80 10.90
CA TYR A 67 -9.72 13.03 9.80
C TYR A 67 -9.12 13.93 8.70
N ALA A 68 -7.86 13.70 8.33
CA ALA A 68 -7.16 14.47 7.31
C ALA A 68 -6.73 13.64 6.09
N GLY A 69 -6.82 12.31 6.18
CA GLY A 69 -6.54 11.40 5.07
C GLY A 69 -6.25 9.98 5.58
N ALA A 70 -6.19 9.01 4.68
CA ALA A 70 -5.82 7.66 5.04
C ALA A 70 -5.25 6.88 3.85
N VAL A 71 -4.46 5.85 4.15
CA VAL A 71 -3.83 4.99 3.14
C VAL A 71 -4.00 3.52 3.53
N VAL A 72 -4.20 2.65 2.55
CA VAL A 72 -4.09 1.20 2.74
C VAL A 72 -2.66 0.83 2.37
N PRO A 73 -1.85 0.30 3.30
CA PRO A 73 -0.48 -0.06 3.01
C PRO A 73 -0.38 -1.14 1.92
N PHE A 74 0.62 -1.01 1.06
CA PHE A 74 1.10 -2.07 0.18
C PHE A 74 1.55 -3.29 1.02
N PRO A 75 1.20 -4.53 0.64
CA PRO A 75 1.58 -5.72 1.42
C PRO A 75 3.07 -6.04 1.19
N ILE A 76 3.92 -5.60 2.10
CA ILE A 76 5.36 -5.93 2.07
C ILE A 76 5.54 -7.40 2.43
N ILE A 77 6.17 -8.17 1.55
CA ILE A 77 6.56 -9.55 1.80
C ILE A 77 8.00 -9.55 2.32
N TYR A 78 8.22 -10.03 3.54
CA TYR A 78 9.55 -10.05 4.13
C TYR A 78 10.37 -11.22 3.58
N PRO A 79 11.71 -11.06 3.47
CA PRO A 79 12.58 -12.21 3.23
C PRO A 79 12.33 -13.27 4.30
N SER A 80 12.23 -14.53 3.89
CA SER A 80 11.78 -15.70 4.65
C SER A 80 10.27 -15.93 4.78
N SER A 81 9.42 -15.02 4.31
CA SER A 81 7.97 -15.20 4.28
C SER A 81 7.53 -16.06 3.09
N VAL A 82 6.33 -16.65 3.17
CA VAL A 82 5.69 -17.44 2.09
C VAL A 82 6.45 -18.72 1.73
N ASN A 83 7.53 -18.60 0.94
CA ASN A 83 8.52 -19.65 0.73
C ASN A 83 9.90 -18.96 0.80
N PRO A 84 10.79 -19.33 1.74
CA PRO A 84 12.05 -18.63 1.94
C PRO A 84 13.01 -18.72 0.74
N TYR A 85 12.83 -19.72 -0.14
CA TYR A 85 13.67 -19.92 -1.33
C TYR A 85 13.31 -18.99 -2.50
N PHE A 86 12.22 -18.20 -2.40
CA PHE A 86 11.89 -17.19 -3.41
C PHE A 86 12.87 -16.01 -3.41
N TRP A 87 13.49 -15.71 -2.26
CA TRP A 87 14.08 -14.40 -1.98
C TRP A 87 15.59 -14.30 -2.18
N SER A 88 16.18 -15.17 -2.99
CA SER A 88 17.61 -15.16 -3.29
C SER A 88 17.86 -15.41 -4.78
N PRO A 89 18.66 -14.58 -5.47
CA PRO A 89 19.32 -13.36 -4.99
C PRO A 89 18.41 -12.12 -5.00
N VAL A 90 17.13 -12.27 -5.33
CA VAL A 90 16.18 -11.18 -5.56
C VAL A 90 15.12 -11.20 -4.47
N THR A 91 14.85 -10.05 -3.85
CA THR A 91 13.84 -9.94 -2.80
C THR A 91 12.47 -9.55 -3.34
N ALA A 92 11.45 -9.64 -2.48
CA ALA A 92 10.12 -9.19 -2.82
C ALA A 92 10.05 -7.68 -3.15
N ILE A 93 9.04 -7.31 -3.94
CA ILE A 93 8.71 -5.91 -4.24
C ILE A 93 8.66 -5.10 -2.93
N ALA A 94 9.34 -3.96 -2.93
CA ALA A 94 9.41 -3.01 -1.81
C ALA A 94 10.05 -3.53 -0.49
N ALA A 95 10.61 -4.74 -0.44
CA ALA A 95 11.20 -5.29 0.79
C ALA A 95 12.36 -4.44 1.34
N TYR A 96 13.22 -3.90 0.46
CA TYR A 96 14.33 -3.02 0.83
C TYR A 96 14.11 -1.55 0.52
N ASN A 97 13.14 -1.22 -0.34
CA ASN A 97 12.75 0.15 -0.67
C ASN A 97 11.26 0.33 -0.43
N ILE A 98 10.90 0.58 0.83
CA ILE A 98 9.52 0.65 1.29
C ILE A 98 8.84 1.90 0.70
N PRO A 99 7.61 1.79 0.14
CA PRO A 99 6.89 2.93 -0.40
C PRO A 99 6.51 3.93 0.69
N SER A 100 6.57 5.21 0.34
CA SER A 100 5.94 6.28 1.10
C SER A 100 4.58 6.65 0.50
N TYR A 101 3.71 7.24 1.31
CA TYR A 101 2.37 7.65 0.88
C TYR A 101 2.14 9.13 1.14
N GLU A 102 1.68 9.87 0.14
CA GLU A 102 1.41 11.30 0.24
C GLU A 102 -0.08 11.59 0.46
N LEU A 103 -0.39 12.35 1.51
CA LEU A 103 -1.71 12.93 1.77
C LEU A 103 -1.65 14.45 1.58
N ASN A 104 -2.42 14.97 0.62
CA ASN A 104 -2.44 16.40 0.34
C ASN A 104 -3.34 17.15 1.36
N LEU A 105 -2.71 17.94 2.23
CA LEU A 105 -3.36 18.70 3.29
C LEU A 105 -3.72 20.12 2.88
N THR A 106 -3.33 20.56 1.68
CA THR A 106 -3.58 21.92 1.15
C THR A 106 -5.06 22.36 1.22
N PRO A 107 -6.05 21.50 0.94
CA PRO A 107 -7.46 21.88 1.11
C PRO A 107 -7.88 22.16 2.56
N LEU A 108 -7.06 21.75 3.54
CA LEU A 108 -7.33 21.84 4.98
C LEU A 108 -6.49 22.93 5.66
N MET A 109 -5.78 23.78 4.92
CA MET A 109 -4.87 24.80 5.49
C MET A 109 -5.55 25.75 6.47
N SER A 110 -6.84 26.06 6.30
CA SER A 110 -7.58 26.89 7.26
C SER A 110 -7.65 26.28 8.66
N MET A 111 -7.46 24.97 8.78
CA MET A 111 -7.38 24.29 10.08
C MET A 111 -6.02 24.50 10.75
N LEU A 112 -4.96 24.69 9.96
CA LEU A 112 -3.56 24.74 10.40
C LEU A 112 -3.01 26.17 10.60
N LEU A 113 -3.62 27.17 9.96
CA LEU A 113 -3.11 28.54 9.92
C LEU A 113 -3.66 29.44 11.03
N ASN A 114 -4.16 28.87 12.13
CA ASN A 114 -4.74 29.65 13.23
C ASN A 114 -3.70 30.17 14.25
N GLY A 115 -2.42 29.91 13.99
CA GLY A 115 -1.31 30.38 14.83
C GLY A 115 -1.16 29.65 16.16
N ARG A 116 -1.86 28.54 16.36
CA ARG A 116 -1.68 27.62 17.50
C ARG A 116 -0.91 26.39 17.06
N GLU A 117 -0.46 25.62 18.04
CA GLU A 117 0.06 24.28 17.78
C GLU A 117 -1.10 23.31 17.52
N HIS A 118 -0.82 22.28 16.72
CA HIS A 118 -1.79 21.31 16.25
C HIS A 118 -1.36 19.88 16.59
N GLU A 119 -2.31 19.04 17.02
CA GLU A 119 -2.06 17.62 17.25
C GLU A 119 -2.19 16.84 15.93
N PHE A 120 -1.08 16.36 15.41
CA PHE A 120 -1.05 15.39 14.32
C PHE A 120 -1.05 13.98 14.89
N GLY A 121 -2.09 13.20 14.56
CA GLY A 121 -2.27 11.83 15.01
C GLY A 121 -2.16 10.82 13.85
N LEU A 122 -1.42 9.75 14.05
CA LEU A 122 -1.34 8.60 13.14
C LEU A 122 -1.80 7.34 13.85
N LYS A 123 -2.78 6.65 13.26
CA LYS A 123 -3.32 5.39 13.79
C LYS A 123 -3.46 4.36 12.69
N VAL A 124 -2.99 3.14 12.94
CA VAL A 124 -3.34 2.00 12.08
C VAL A 124 -4.63 1.38 12.59
N ARG A 125 -5.67 1.39 11.76
CA ARG A 125 -6.97 0.76 12.01
C ARG A 125 -6.92 -0.73 11.72
N ASP A 126 -7.74 -1.47 12.45
CA ASP A 126 -7.88 -2.92 12.32
C ASP A 126 -6.53 -3.65 12.47
N ALA A 127 -5.59 -3.08 13.24
CA ALA A 127 -4.23 -3.57 13.39
C ALA A 127 -4.00 -4.28 14.73
N GLN A 128 -3.10 -5.27 14.69
CA GLN A 128 -2.50 -5.89 15.88
C GLN A 128 -1.30 -5.04 16.36
N PRO A 129 -0.71 -5.33 17.53
CA PRO A 129 0.47 -4.62 18.01
C PRO A 129 1.68 -4.69 17.05
N HIS A 130 2.67 -3.80 17.24
CA HIS A 130 3.97 -3.76 16.54
C HIS A 130 3.99 -3.16 15.12
N TRP A 131 3.14 -2.19 14.83
CA TRP A 131 3.29 -1.36 13.63
C TRP A 131 4.28 -0.21 13.85
N ARG A 132 5.24 -0.06 12.94
CA ARG A 132 6.13 1.11 12.91
C ARG A 132 5.58 2.11 11.92
N VAL A 133 5.30 3.33 12.39
CA VAL A 133 4.79 4.43 11.57
C VAL A 133 5.65 5.66 11.80
N THR A 134 6.10 6.27 10.72
CA THR A 134 6.76 7.57 10.73
C THR A 134 6.20 8.44 9.62
N ALA A 135 6.38 9.76 9.73
CA ALA A 135 5.87 10.68 8.74
C ALA A 135 6.69 11.98 8.70
N ASN A 136 6.68 12.62 7.53
CA ASN A 136 7.29 13.93 7.28
C ASN A 136 6.18 14.91 6.87
N LEU A 137 6.11 16.06 7.55
CA LEU A 137 5.24 17.16 7.15
C LEU A 137 6.03 18.11 6.24
N HIS A 138 5.67 18.13 4.96
CA HIS A 138 6.23 19.04 3.97
C HIS A 138 5.35 20.30 3.89
N VAL A 139 5.95 21.48 4.09
CA VAL A 139 5.26 22.78 4.00
C VAL A 139 5.97 23.67 2.99
N TRP A 140 5.19 24.45 2.22
CA TRP A 140 5.71 25.49 1.34
C TRP A 140 5.27 26.84 1.86
N LEU A 141 6.22 27.76 1.99
CA LEU A 141 6.04 29.07 2.60
C LEU A 141 5.98 30.15 1.54
N ASP A 142 5.12 31.14 1.77
CA ASP A 142 5.07 32.35 0.98
C ASP A 142 6.24 33.25 1.39
N ALA A 143 7.17 33.47 0.47
CA ALA A 143 8.36 34.30 0.71
C ALA A 143 8.04 35.80 0.78
N TRP A 144 6.85 36.21 0.32
CA TRP A 144 6.47 37.63 0.19
C TRP A 144 5.40 38.06 1.20
N SER A 145 5.06 37.20 2.16
CA SER A 145 4.09 37.50 3.21
C SER A 145 4.46 36.84 4.53
N ASP A 146 4.21 37.54 5.64
CA ASP A 146 4.34 37.00 6.99
C ASP A 146 3.14 36.11 7.40
N GLY A 147 2.08 36.12 6.59
CA GLY A 147 0.88 35.30 6.81
C GLY A 147 0.06 35.11 5.55
N VAL A 148 -0.62 33.98 5.45
CA VAL A 148 -1.59 33.72 4.38
C VAL A 148 -2.96 33.43 4.98
N GLU A 149 -4.00 33.71 4.22
CA GLU A 149 -5.38 33.39 4.63
C GLU A 149 -5.84 32.10 3.97
N ALA A 150 -6.71 31.34 4.63
CA ALA A 150 -7.28 30.14 4.04
C ALA A 150 -8.71 29.89 4.52
N GLY A 151 -9.49 29.22 3.68
CA GLY A 151 -10.86 28.83 4.00
C GLY A 151 -11.20 27.43 3.50
N LEU A 152 -11.99 26.70 4.30
CA LEU A 152 -12.50 25.38 3.96
C LEU A 152 -13.82 25.50 3.20
N LEU A 153 -13.88 24.93 1.99
CA LEU A 153 -15.08 24.93 1.14
C LEU A 153 -15.86 23.62 1.25
N GLN A 154 -15.16 22.50 1.38
CA GLN A 154 -15.79 21.18 1.49
C GLN A 154 -14.98 20.27 2.38
N TYR A 155 -15.67 19.59 3.30
CA TYR A 155 -15.12 18.53 4.12
C TYR A 155 -16.12 17.38 4.17
N ARG A 156 -15.92 16.36 3.32
CA ARG A 156 -16.81 15.21 3.19
C ARG A 156 -16.06 13.93 3.43
N VAL A 157 -16.20 13.43 4.66
CA VAL A 157 -15.55 12.20 5.14
C VAL A 157 -16.63 11.21 5.58
N PRO A 158 -17.29 10.51 4.64
CA PRO A 158 -18.22 9.45 5.02
C PRO A 158 -17.46 8.31 5.71
N PRO A 159 -18.11 7.53 6.58
CA PRO A 159 -17.48 6.36 7.17
C PRO A 159 -17.06 5.36 6.08
N LEU A 160 -15.93 4.68 6.33
CA LEU A 160 -15.50 3.55 5.51
C LEU A 160 -16.57 2.46 5.54
N LYS A 161 -17.14 2.12 4.38
CA LYS A 161 -18.04 0.97 4.26
C LYS A 161 -17.18 -0.28 4.17
N ILE A 162 -17.26 -1.12 5.19
CA ILE A 162 -16.54 -2.39 5.25
C ILE A 162 -17.54 -3.53 5.45
N ASN A 163 -17.45 -4.55 4.60
CA ASN A 163 -18.18 -5.80 4.72
C ASN A 163 -17.19 -6.89 5.11
N ARG A 164 -17.55 -7.73 6.07
CA ARG A 164 -16.71 -8.81 6.60
C ARG A 164 -17.54 -10.07 6.67
N GLN A 165 -17.11 -11.12 5.99
CA GLN A 165 -17.80 -12.40 5.95
C GLN A 165 -16.83 -13.53 6.21
N ALA A 166 -17.22 -14.48 7.05
CA ALA A 166 -16.38 -15.61 7.38
C ALA A 166 -17.23 -16.86 7.55
N TYR A 167 -16.84 -17.94 6.88
CA TYR A 167 -17.45 -19.26 7.01
C TYR A 167 -16.34 -20.25 7.32
N TRP A 168 -16.39 -20.88 8.49
CA TRP A 168 -15.37 -21.82 8.94
C TRP A 168 -16.03 -23.04 9.53
N LYS A 169 -15.53 -24.22 9.16
CA LYS A 169 -15.91 -25.52 9.70
C LYS A 169 -14.64 -26.32 9.93
N GLU A 170 -14.34 -26.58 11.19
CA GLU A 170 -13.12 -27.29 11.59
C GLU A 170 -11.86 -26.59 11.03
N LYS A 171 -11.07 -27.27 10.19
CA LYS A 171 -9.83 -26.76 9.59
C LYS A 171 -10.04 -26.03 8.25
N ASP A 172 -11.26 -26.05 7.72
CA ASP A 172 -11.57 -25.50 6.40
C ASP A 172 -12.50 -24.29 6.51
N GLY A 173 -12.39 -23.37 5.55
CA GLY A 173 -13.23 -22.19 5.52
C GLY A 173 -12.70 -21.09 4.64
N LYS A 174 -13.40 -19.96 4.67
CA LYS A 174 -13.05 -18.76 3.94
C LYS A 174 -13.40 -17.50 4.71
N SER A 175 -12.62 -16.44 4.48
CA SER A 175 -12.80 -15.09 5.00
C SER A 175 -12.74 -14.10 3.85
N GLU A 176 -13.68 -13.16 3.81
CA GLU A 176 -13.79 -12.13 2.80
C GLU A 176 -13.93 -10.76 3.48
N VAL A 177 -13.18 -9.77 3.01
CA VAL A 177 -13.26 -8.37 3.45
C VAL A 177 -13.35 -7.47 2.24
N ASP A 178 -14.45 -6.73 2.11
CA ASP A 178 -14.62 -5.71 1.08
C ASP A 178 -14.70 -4.33 1.73
N GLY A 179 -13.89 -3.39 1.27
CA GLY A 179 -13.86 -2.01 1.75
C GLY A 179 -14.07 -1.01 0.62
N GLN A 180 -14.85 0.05 0.87
CA GLN A 180 -14.89 1.20 -0.04
C GLN A 180 -15.20 2.52 0.68
N VAL A 181 -14.55 3.59 0.24
CA VAL A 181 -14.85 4.96 0.70
C VAL A 181 -14.52 5.97 -0.40
N ILE A 182 -15.22 7.10 -0.39
CA ILE A 182 -14.88 8.27 -1.19
C ILE A 182 -14.83 9.48 -0.27
N VAL A 183 -13.64 10.04 -0.09
CA VAL A 183 -13.44 11.26 0.70
C VAL A 183 -13.24 12.46 -0.24
N ARG A 184 -13.69 13.63 0.19
CA ARG A 184 -13.50 14.89 -0.54
C ARG A 184 -13.13 16.02 0.39
N PHE A 185 -12.11 16.75 0.00
CA PHE A 185 -11.70 18.00 0.64
C PHE A 185 -11.62 19.10 -0.41
N ALA A 186 -12.04 20.30 -0.09
CA ALA A 186 -11.79 21.48 -0.90
C ALA A 186 -11.58 22.68 0.01
N GLY A 187 -10.58 23.49 -0.30
CA GLY A 187 -10.29 24.72 0.42
C GLY A 187 -9.45 25.66 -0.43
N TRP A 188 -9.45 26.93 -0.07
CA TRP A 188 -8.70 27.97 -0.74
C TRP A 188 -7.62 28.54 0.18
N VAL A 189 -6.55 29.03 -0.43
CA VAL A 189 -5.46 29.74 0.24
C VAL A 189 -5.17 31.01 -0.56
N SER A 190 -5.16 32.16 0.12
CA SER A 190 -4.80 33.46 -0.42
C SER A 190 -3.39 33.83 0.01
N SER A 191 -2.48 33.88 -0.96
CA SER A 191 -1.04 34.16 -0.81
C SER A 191 -0.60 35.20 -1.85
N SER A 192 0.69 35.55 -1.88
CA SER A 192 1.30 36.39 -2.92
C SER A 192 1.09 35.85 -4.35
N ALA A 193 0.93 34.53 -4.50
CA ALA A 193 0.59 33.90 -5.78
C ALA A 193 -0.90 34.07 -6.18
N GLY A 194 -1.70 34.70 -5.34
CA GLY A 194 -3.14 34.90 -5.46
C GLY A 194 -3.97 33.89 -4.66
N ASN A 195 -5.28 33.93 -4.88
CA ASN A 195 -6.23 33.03 -4.22
C ASN A 195 -6.40 31.73 -5.02
N ILE A 196 -5.89 30.63 -4.46
CA ILE A 196 -5.84 29.31 -5.09
C ILE A 196 -6.73 28.35 -4.32
N THR A 197 -7.70 27.76 -5.01
CA THR A 197 -8.53 26.66 -4.49
C THR A 197 -7.92 25.31 -4.87
N THR A 198 -7.69 24.45 -3.87
CA THR A 198 -7.31 23.05 -4.08
C THR A 198 -8.44 22.13 -3.65
N SER A 199 -8.84 21.23 -4.55
CA SER A 199 -9.82 20.18 -4.27
C SER A 199 -9.17 18.80 -4.44
N VAL A 200 -9.38 17.92 -3.46
CA VAL A 200 -8.90 16.54 -3.45
C VAL A 200 -10.10 15.60 -3.35
N ARG A 201 -10.19 14.64 -4.26
CA ARG A 201 -11.14 13.53 -4.21
C ARG A 201 -10.38 12.22 -4.30
N GLU A 202 -10.45 11.45 -3.23
CA GLU A 202 -9.84 10.12 -3.16
C GLU A 202 -10.95 9.07 -3.08
N ARG A 203 -10.78 8.00 -3.86
CA ARG A 203 -11.63 6.80 -3.84
C ARG A 203 -10.76 5.60 -3.54
N LEU A 204 -11.10 4.88 -2.49
CA LEU A 204 -10.51 3.59 -2.14
C LEU A 204 -11.52 2.48 -2.42
N LYS A 205 -11.04 1.39 -3.02
CA LYS A 205 -11.67 0.08 -3.01
C LYS A 205 -10.64 -0.93 -2.53
N PHE A 206 -11.07 -1.85 -1.68
CA PHE A 206 -10.24 -2.87 -1.11
C PHE A 206 -10.97 -4.21 -1.12
N LYS A 207 -10.26 -5.29 -1.43
CA LYS A 207 -10.74 -6.66 -1.31
C LYS A 207 -9.66 -7.52 -0.69
N SER A 208 -10.05 -8.43 0.19
CA SER A 208 -9.20 -9.50 0.71
C SER A 208 -10.01 -10.77 0.84
N HIS A 209 -9.37 -11.89 0.48
CA HIS A 209 -9.90 -13.22 0.50
C HIS A 209 -8.85 -14.17 1.08
N VAL A 210 -9.23 -14.96 2.07
CA VAL A 210 -8.39 -16.02 2.65
C VAL A 210 -9.22 -17.29 2.68
N MET A 211 -8.76 -18.35 2.05
CA MET A 211 -9.44 -19.65 1.97
C MET A 211 -8.50 -20.77 2.40
N VAL A 212 -9.06 -21.73 3.13
CA VAL A 212 -8.40 -22.97 3.52
C VAL A 212 -9.33 -24.14 3.20
N GLN A 213 -8.80 -25.16 2.53
CA GLN A 213 -9.56 -26.35 2.10
C GLN A 213 -8.75 -27.63 2.28
N GLY A 214 -9.43 -28.77 2.19
CA GLY A 214 -8.80 -30.08 2.21
C GLY A 214 -8.19 -30.39 3.57
N ARG A 215 -8.86 -29.98 4.66
CA ARG A 215 -8.38 -30.08 6.04
C ARG A 215 -7.06 -29.33 6.28
N GLY A 216 -6.88 -28.18 5.64
CA GLY A 216 -5.67 -27.37 5.74
C GLY A 216 -4.60 -27.64 4.68
N THR A 217 -4.80 -28.60 3.77
CA THR A 217 -3.83 -28.95 2.73
C THR A 217 -3.77 -27.95 1.59
N MET A 218 -4.78 -27.09 1.43
CA MET A 218 -4.75 -26.01 0.46
C MET A 218 -5.05 -24.69 1.16
N LYS A 219 -4.23 -23.68 0.91
CA LYS A 219 -4.40 -22.31 1.37
C LYS A 219 -4.34 -21.36 0.19
N GLN A 220 -5.28 -20.43 0.14
CA GLN A 220 -5.31 -19.38 -0.88
C GLN A 220 -5.50 -18.03 -0.19
N VAL A 221 -4.70 -17.05 -0.59
CA VAL A 221 -4.79 -15.66 -0.17
C VAL A 221 -4.87 -14.81 -1.43
N ALA A 222 -5.84 -13.91 -1.49
CA ALA A 222 -5.93 -12.91 -2.53
C ALA A 222 -6.26 -11.55 -1.89
N MET A 223 -5.59 -10.50 -2.31
CA MET A 223 -5.81 -9.13 -1.85
C MET A 223 -5.66 -8.18 -3.02
N GLU A 224 -6.51 -7.15 -3.06
CA GLU A 224 -6.44 -6.10 -4.06
C GLU A 224 -6.82 -4.76 -3.43
N SER A 225 -5.93 -3.78 -3.56
CA SER A 225 -6.20 -2.38 -3.21
C SER A 225 -6.22 -1.55 -4.49
N LYS A 226 -7.29 -0.78 -4.70
CA LYS A 226 -7.40 0.20 -5.79
C LYS A 226 -7.65 1.59 -5.22
N VAL A 227 -6.75 2.52 -5.50
CA VAL A 227 -6.85 3.92 -5.09
C VAL A 227 -6.94 4.79 -6.32
N ARG A 228 -7.90 5.71 -6.33
CA ARG A 228 -7.98 6.77 -7.34
C ARG A 228 -8.03 8.13 -6.66
N MET A 229 -6.99 8.93 -6.87
CA MET A 229 -6.89 10.30 -6.38
C MET A 229 -7.07 11.29 -7.52
N ASN A 230 -7.86 12.35 -7.29
CA ASN A 230 -7.99 13.47 -8.20
C ASN A 230 -7.73 14.75 -7.42
N VAL A 231 -6.74 15.52 -7.84
CA VAL A 231 -6.46 16.86 -7.32
C VAL A 231 -6.78 17.87 -8.41
N ARG A 232 -7.52 18.92 -8.07
CA ARG A 232 -7.85 20.04 -8.95
C ARG A 232 -7.41 21.33 -8.28
N VAL A 233 -6.68 22.16 -9.01
CA VAL A 233 -6.15 23.44 -8.54
C VAL A 233 -6.71 24.54 -9.42
N GLU A 234 -7.34 25.53 -8.80
CA GLU A 234 -8.04 26.61 -9.48
C GLU A 234 -7.59 27.96 -8.95
N LYS A 235 -7.49 28.95 -9.84
CA LYS A 235 -7.31 30.36 -9.50
C LYS A 235 -8.40 31.15 -10.21
N GLU A 236 -9.15 31.96 -9.47
CA GLU A 236 -10.24 32.78 -10.03
C GLU A 236 -11.24 31.97 -10.90
N ARG A 237 -11.60 30.77 -10.42
CA ARG A 237 -12.49 29.80 -11.11
C ARG A 237 -11.92 29.20 -12.40
N THR A 238 -10.70 29.54 -12.77
CA THR A 238 -9.98 28.90 -13.88
C THR A 238 -9.14 27.74 -13.35
N VAL A 239 -9.25 26.57 -13.97
CA VAL A 239 -8.42 25.41 -13.62
C VAL A 239 -7.01 25.65 -14.13
N ILE A 240 -6.06 25.82 -13.21
CA ILE A 240 -4.65 26.02 -13.54
C ILE A 240 -3.85 24.73 -13.43
N GLY A 241 -4.38 23.72 -12.73
CA GLY A 241 -3.74 22.42 -12.62
C GLY A 241 -4.69 21.29 -12.27
N ARG A 242 -4.35 20.09 -12.74
CA ARG A 242 -5.06 18.85 -12.41
C ARG A 242 -4.06 17.73 -12.22
N MET A 243 -4.28 16.87 -11.23
CA MET A 243 -3.53 15.63 -11.09
C MET A 243 -4.53 14.49 -10.90
N VAL A 244 -4.34 13.39 -11.61
CA VAL A 244 -5.08 12.16 -11.45
C VAL A 244 -4.08 11.05 -11.23
N MET A 245 -4.24 10.28 -10.16
CA MET A 245 -3.48 9.07 -9.90
C MET A 245 -4.44 7.90 -9.76
N ASN A 246 -4.11 6.78 -10.41
CA ASN A 246 -4.72 5.48 -10.17
C ASN A 246 -3.62 4.52 -9.75
N MET A 247 -3.82 3.81 -8.66
CA MET A 247 -2.91 2.81 -8.14
C MET A 247 -3.67 1.51 -7.88
N GLU A 248 -3.11 0.39 -8.31
CA GLU A 248 -3.59 -0.96 -8.04
C GLU A 248 -2.46 -1.80 -7.46
N ALA A 249 -2.75 -2.56 -6.39
CA ALA A 249 -1.78 -3.42 -5.74
C ALA A 249 -2.41 -4.80 -5.48
N PRO A 250 -2.32 -5.74 -6.45
CA PRO A 250 -2.74 -7.12 -6.29
C PRO A 250 -1.70 -7.97 -5.57
N LEU A 251 -2.16 -8.93 -4.79
CA LEU A 251 -1.37 -10.01 -4.20
C LEU A 251 -2.19 -11.29 -4.23
N GLU A 252 -1.64 -12.37 -4.76
CA GLU A 252 -2.20 -13.71 -4.75
C GLU A 252 -1.15 -14.70 -4.27
N ILE A 253 -1.52 -15.60 -3.36
CA ILE A 253 -0.67 -16.68 -2.84
C ILE A 253 -1.52 -17.94 -2.81
N MET A 254 -0.97 -19.03 -3.31
CA MET A 254 -1.55 -20.37 -3.21
C MET A 254 -0.51 -21.34 -2.68
N THR A 255 -0.80 -22.02 -1.58
CA THR A 255 0.05 -23.06 -0.99
C THR A 255 -0.71 -24.38 -0.94
N LEU A 256 -0.06 -25.44 -1.42
CA LEU A 256 -0.52 -26.82 -1.33
C LEU A 256 0.45 -27.62 -0.46
N SER A 257 -0.05 -28.19 0.63
CA SER A 257 0.72 -28.96 1.60
C SER A 257 0.40 -30.46 1.46
N SER A 258 1.43 -31.29 1.57
CA SER A 258 1.37 -32.75 1.45
C SER A 258 2.32 -33.43 2.45
N ASN A 259 2.19 -34.74 2.65
CA ASN A 259 3.07 -35.48 3.56
C ASN A 259 4.48 -35.61 2.97
N GLY A 260 5.49 -35.10 3.67
CA GLY A 260 6.91 -35.22 3.28
C GLY A 260 7.59 -36.48 3.84
N GLY A 261 6.94 -37.21 4.76
CA GLY A 261 7.50 -38.36 5.46
C GLY A 261 8.20 -37.97 6.78
N GLY A 262 8.27 -38.90 7.74
CA GLY A 262 8.95 -38.64 9.02
C GLY A 262 8.33 -37.51 9.87
N GLY A 263 7.07 -37.11 9.60
CA GLY A 263 6.42 -35.98 10.27
C GLY A 263 6.68 -34.62 9.60
N SER A 264 7.45 -34.57 8.52
CA SER A 264 7.65 -33.38 7.70
C SER A 264 6.45 -33.08 6.79
N VAL A 265 6.33 -31.82 6.38
CA VAL A 265 5.30 -31.34 5.45
C VAL A 265 5.99 -30.81 4.20
N PHE A 266 5.55 -31.25 3.03
CA PHE A 266 6.04 -30.75 1.76
C PHE A 266 5.04 -29.73 1.18
N GLU A 267 5.49 -28.50 0.98
CA GLU A 267 4.67 -27.39 0.52
C GLU A 267 5.07 -26.95 -0.88
N ARG A 268 4.08 -26.75 -1.75
CA ARG A 268 4.24 -26.12 -3.06
C ARG A 268 3.52 -24.79 -3.05
N THR A 269 4.21 -23.73 -3.38
CA THR A 269 3.66 -22.37 -3.30
C THR A 269 3.80 -21.66 -4.63
N LYS A 270 2.76 -20.92 -5.01
CA LYS A 270 2.78 -19.94 -6.09
C LYS A 270 2.37 -18.59 -5.52
N MET A 271 3.01 -17.52 -5.98
CA MET A 271 2.71 -16.15 -5.60
C MET A 271 2.73 -15.25 -6.83
N ASN A 272 1.76 -14.35 -6.93
CA ASN A 272 1.78 -13.19 -7.81
C ASN A 272 1.65 -11.93 -6.95
N HIS A 273 2.54 -10.98 -7.13
CA HIS A 273 2.54 -9.72 -6.40
C HIS A 273 2.82 -8.58 -7.36
N GLY A 274 2.09 -7.47 -7.25
CA GLY A 274 2.31 -6.35 -8.14
C GLY A 274 1.91 -5.00 -7.60
N LEU A 275 2.47 -3.97 -8.23
CA LEU A 275 2.14 -2.57 -8.07
C LEU A 275 2.00 -1.94 -9.45
N GLU A 276 0.83 -1.35 -9.73
CA GLU A 276 0.59 -0.55 -10.91
C GLU A 276 0.18 0.86 -10.49
N GLU A 277 0.90 1.87 -10.95
CA GLU A 277 0.55 3.28 -10.75
C GLU A 277 0.54 4.00 -12.09
N MET A 278 -0.53 4.73 -12.37
CA MET A 278 -0.61 5.70 -13.46
C MET A 278 -0.93 7.07 -12.88
N LYS A 279 -0.08 8.05 -13.18
CA LYS A 279 -0.22 9.43 -12.75
C LYS A 279 -0.23 10.35 -13.96
N SER A 280 -1.23 11.22 -14.03
CA SER A 280 -1.34 12.27 -15.06
C SER A 280 -1.42 13.61 -14.35
N VAL A 281 -0.54 14.54 -14.76
CA VAL A 281 -0.47 15.91 -14.24
C VAL A 281 -0.64 16.87 -15.40
N VAL A 282 -1.63 17.75 -15.30
CA VAL A 282 -1.89 18.83 -16.24
C VAL A 282 -1.56 20.15 -15.56
N ARG A 283 -0.72 20.97 -16.21
CA ARG A 283 -0.38 22.34 -15.78
C ARG A 283 -0.49 23.27 -16.99
N GLY A 284 -1.53 24.10 -17.01
CA GLY A 284 -1.83 24.89 -18.21
C GLY A 284 -2.07 23.99 -19.43
N LYS A 285 -1.21 24.11 -20.46
CA LYS A 285 -1.25 23.29 -21.69
C LYS A 285 -0.38 22.03 -21.62
N GLU A 286 0.48 21.92 -20.62
CA GLU A 286 1.42 20.80 -20.50
C GLU A 286 0.73 19.64 -19.78
N VAL A 287 0.85 18.45 -20.37
CA VAL A 287 0.32 17.21 -19.82
C VAL A 287 1.48 16.25 -19.67
N VAL A 288 1.75 15.84 -18.44
CA VAL A 288 2.77 14.84 -18.12
C VAL A 288 2.09 13.57 -17.63
N VAL A 289 2.41 12.43 -18.25
CA VAL A 289 1.92 11.13 -17.82
C VAL A 289 3.09 10.26 -17.41
N SER A 290 3.02 9.67 -16.23
CA SER A 290 3.95 8.66 -15.77
C SER A 290 3.23 7.37 -15.39
N MET A 291 3.89 6.25 -15.64
CA MET A 291 3.41 4.90 -15.33
C MET A 291 4.52 4.11 -14.66
N VAL A 292 4.18 3.42 -13.57
CA VAL A 292 5.00 2.40 -12.92
C VAL A 292 4.22 1.09 -12.98
N SER A 293 4.89 0.01 -13.34
CA SER A 293 4.40 -1.36 -13.20
C SER A 293 5.53 -2.21 -12.67
N ASP A 294 5.37 -2.75 -11.48
CA ASP A 294 6.30 -3.68 -10.83
C ASP A 294 5.53 -4.97 -10.58
N ARG A 295 5.95 -6.08 -11.19
CA ARG A 295 5.30 -7.38 -11.06
C ARG A 295 6.33 -8.44 -10.72
N GLN A 296 5.95 -9.34 -9.82
CA GLN A 296 6.76 -10.46 -9.41
C GLN A 296 5.89 -11.71 -9.29
N ASP A 297 6.22 -12.70 -10.10
CA ASP A 297 5.68 -14.05 -10.03
C ASP A 297 6.72 -14.94 -9.37
N SER A 298 6.31 -15.84 -8.49
CA SER A 298 7.21 -16.78 -7.83
C SER A 298 6.53 -18.13 -7.66
N GLU A 299 7.29 -19.19 -7.89
CA GLU A 299 6.82 -20.55 -7.62
C GLU A 299 7.95 -21.41 -7.09
N GLY A 300 7.59 -22.42 -6.31
CA GLY A 300 8.60 -23.31 -5.74
C GLY A 300 8.02 -24.23 -4.70
N SER A 301 8.92 -24.93 -4.03
CA SER A 301 8.55 -25.90 -3.03
C SER A 301 9.54 -25.95 -1.89
N CYS A 302 9.07 -26.30 -0.70
CA CYS A 302 9.92 -26.50 0.46
C CYS A 302 9.42 -27.67 1.32
N LEU A 303 10.39 -28.39 1.87
CA LEU A 303 10.18 -29.35 2.94
C LEU A 303 10.28 -28.60 4.28
N MET A 304 9.23 -28.74 5.07
CA MET A 304 9.05 -28.11 6.36
C MET A 304 9.21 -29.17 7.46
N GLU A 305 10.14 -28.92 8.38
CA GLU A 305 10.35 -29.72 9.59
C GLU A 305 10.25 -28.81 10.81
N GLU A 306 9.43 -29.19 11.79
CA GLU A 306 9.19 -28.39 13.00
C GLU A 306 8.82 -26.90 12.72
N GLY A 307 8.20 -26.66 11.56
CA GLY A 307 7.79 -25.32 11.11
C GLY A 307 8.90 -24.47 10.49
N MET A 308 10.07 -25.04 10.25
CA MET A 308 11.17 -24.42 9.53
C MET A 308 11.38 -25.10 8.18
N ALA A 309 11.69 -24.30 7.16
CA ALA A 309 12.10 -24.84 5.87
C ALA A 309 13.53 -25.39 5.96
N VAL A 310 13.70 -26.68 5.68
CA VAL A 310 15.01 -27.36 5.74
C VAL A 310 15.60 -27.63 4.36
N TRP A 311 14.75 -27.76 3.34
CA TRP A 311 15.15 -27.97 1.97
C TRP A 311 14.10 -27.41 1.03
N GLY A 312 14.50 -26.94 -0.15
CA GLY A 312 13.54 -26.45 -1.14
C GLY A 312 14.19 -25.78 -2.33
N SER A 313 13.32 -25.25 -3.18
CA SER A 313 13.67 -24.46 -4.36
C SER A 313 12.64 -23.36 -4.56
N GLY A 314 13.07 -22.29 -5.21
CA GLY A 314 12.24 -21.16 -5.54
C GLY A 314 12.74 -20.53 -6.83
N ASP A 315 11.77 -20.27 -7.71
CA ASP A 315 11.95 -19.58 -8.96
C ASP A 315 11.15 -18.28 -8.89
N SER A 316 11.69 -17.20 -9.45
CA SER A 316 10.98 -15.93 -9.50
C SER A 316 11.23 -15.19 -10.80
N ARG A 317 10.17 -14.58 -11.34
CA ARG A 317 10.21 -13.69 -12.49
C ARG A 317 9.77 -12.31 -12.03
N SER A 318 10.64 -11.32 -12.15
CA SER A 318 10.34 -9.93 -11.80
C SER A 318 10.40 -9.06 -13.06
N VAL A 319 9.38 -8.24 -13.28
CA VAL A 319 9.31 -7.29 -14.39
C VAL A 319 8.99 -5.90 -13.83
N TYR A 320 9.97 -5.02 -13.88
CA TYR A 320 9.81 -3.61 -13.53
C TYR A 320 9.76 -2.77 -14.80
N LYS A 321 8.76 -1.89 -14.89
CA LYS A 321 8.57 -0.96 -15.99
C LYS A 321 8.24 0.42 -15.46
N TYR A 322 9.01 1.41 -15.89
CA TYR A 322 8.72 2.82 -15.70
C TYR A 322 8.63 3.51 -17.06
N ARG A 323 7.70 4.43 -17.20
CA ARG A 323 7.61 5.29 -18.38
C ARG A 323 7.06 6.65 -17.99
N ASP A 324 7.70 7.71 -18.45
CA ASP A 324 7.11 9.03 -18.56
C ASP A 324 7.23 9.57 -20.00
N ASP A 325 7.05 10.88 -20.20
CA ASP A 325 7.12 11.49 -21.53
C ASP A 325 8.55 11.51 -22.11
N LYS A 326 9.58 11.30 -21.28
CA LYS A 326 11.00 11.48 -21.63
C LYS A 326 11.79 10.18 -21.54
N VAL A 327 11.48 9.35 -20.57
CA VAL A 327 12.23 8.17 -20.18
C VAL A 327 11.30 6.97 -20.21
N CYS A 328 11.81 5.89 -20.76
CA CYS A 328 11.32 4.56 -20.43
C CYS A 328 12.46 3.78 -19.78
N TYR A 329 12.09 2.91 -18.85
CA TYR A 329 12.95 1.87 -18.34
C TYR A 329 12.15 0.59 -18.18
N LEU A 330 12.71 -0.53 -18.62
CA LEU A 330 12.18 -1.86 -18.36
C LEU A 330 13.33 -2.75 -17.91
N ARG A 331 13.10 -3.55 -16.86
CA ARG A 331 14.00 -4.63 -16.46
C ARG A 331 13.20 -5.90 -16.22
N SER A 332 13.59 -6.97 -16.89
CA SER A 332 13.07 -8.32 -16.70
C SER A 332 14.18 -9.16 -16.07
N LEU A 333 13.85 -9.85 -14.98
CA LEU A 333 14.78 -10.66 -14.21
C LEU A 333 14.16 -12.02 -13.94
N ASN A 334 14.89 -13.08 -14.28
CA ASN A 334 14.47 -14.46 -14.11
C ASN A 334 15.46 -15.18 -13.19
N VAL A 335 14.95 -15.78 -12.13
CA VAL A 335 15.73 -16.52 -11.14
C VAL A 335 15.19 -17.93 -11.08
N VAL A 336 16.08 -18.92 -11.22
CA VAL A 336 15.74 -20.33 -11.10
C VAL A 336 16.67 -20.99 -10.09
N GLY A 337 16.11 -21.67 -9.09
CA GLY A 337 16.88 -22.38 -8.07
C GLY A 337 17.92 -21.52 -7.35
N GLY A 338 17.58 -20.25 -7.09
CA GLY A 338 18.47 -19.31 -6.41
C GLY A 338 19.60 -18.71 -7.26
N ARG A 339 19.53 -18.84 -8.60
CA ARG A 339 20.51 -18.25 -9.54
C ARG A 339 19.81 -17.38 -10.56
N ILE A 340 20.40 -16.24 -10.90
CA ILE A 340 19.93 -15.40 -12.00
C ILE A 340 20.23 -16.13 -13.31
N MET A 341 19.17 -16.41 -14.07
CA MET A 341 19.27 -17.01 -15.40
C MET A 341 19.28 -15.92 -16.47
N ASP A 342 18.41 -14.92 -16.31
CA ASP A 342 18.26 -13.80 -17.25
C ASP A 342 18.12 -12.49 -16.47
N ASP A 343 18.84 -11.45 -16.91
CA ASP A 343 18.71 -10.08 -16.39
C ASP A 343 18.84 -9.10 -17.56
N VAL A 344 17.69 -8.66 -18.06
CA VAL A 344 17.61 -7.79 -19.24
C VAL A 344 17.06 -6.45 -18.81
N ALA A 345 17.89 -5.42 -18.88
CA ALA A 345 17.50 -4.03 -18.67
C ALA A 345 17.57 -3.25 -19.98
N THR A 346 16.56 -2.44 -20.26
CA THR A 346 16.48 -1.63 -21.47
C THR A 346 15.92 -0.24 -21.16
N PRO A 347 16.48 0.83 -21.77
CA PRO A 347 15.91 2.18 -21.71
C PRO A 347 14.69 2.35 -22.66
N SER A 348 14.19 1.26 -23.24
CA SER A 348 13.07 1.25 -24.18
C SER A 348 11.93 0.35 -23.69
N CYS A 349 10.69 0.78 -23.93
CA CYS A 349 9.46 0.08 -23.53
C CYS A 349 8.91 -0.78 -24.66
N VAL A 350 9.63 -0.87 -25.78
CA VAL A 350 9.29 -1.80 -26.87
C VAL A 350 9.31 -3.20 -26.27
N ALA A 351 8.22 -3.94 -26.47
CA ALA A 351 8.04 -5.26 -25.87
C ALA A 351 9.31 -6.10 -26.11
N LEU A 352 9.87 -6.68 -25.04
CA LEU A 352 10.75 -7.82 -25.20
C LEU A 352 9.90 -8.86 -25.93
N ALA A 353 10.33 -9.26 -27.14
CA ALA A 353 9.71 -10.38 -27.80
C ALA A 353 9.79 -11.58 -26.84
N ASP A 354 8.67 -12.26 -26.61
CA ASP A 354 8.69 -13.55 -25.95
C ASP A 354 9.55 -14.48 -26.84
N GLU A 355 10.77 -14.77 -26.41
CA GLU A 355 11.59 -15.88 -26.92
C GLU A 355 11.37 -17.13 -26.08
#